data_AF-K1RNN5-F1
#
_entry.id   AF-K1RNN5-F1
#
_cell.length_a   1.000
_cell.length_b   1.000
_cell.length_c   1.000
_cell.angle_alpha   90.00
_cell.angle_beta   90.00
_cell.angle_gamma   90.00
#
_symmetry.space_group_name_H-M   'P 1'
#
loop_
_entity.id
_entity.type
_entity.pdbx_description
1 polymer ?
#
loop_
_entity_poly.entity_id
_entity_poly.type
_entity_poly.pdbx_seq_one_letter_code
_entity_poly.pdbx_strand_id
1 'polypeptide(L)'
;VLPTLEDAQAATTPAYGQAWQYKVEGSNDKSSWDMLWDNTANTDFSKEQYGKIAAEYANNKYQYVRVTLTQLPLHKESRVAVWPAIGEVKVLGEEVINPEEENKIVLTRKRTEH
;
A
#
# COMPACT_ATOMS: atom_id res chain seq x y z
N VAL A 1 0.24 13.46 -16.22
CA VAL A 1 -0.71 14.31 -16.96
C VAL A 1 -2.09 13.95 -16.47
N LEU A 2 -2.94 14.92 -16.12
CA LEU A 2 -4.30 14.63 -15.69
C LEU A 2 -5.14 14.13 -16.88
N PRO A 3 -6.04 13.14 -16.68
CA PRO A 3 -6.86 12.55 -17.73
C PRO A 3 -7.83 13.60 -18.23
N THR A 4 -8.06 13.56 -19.53
CA THR A 4 -9.05 14.41 -20.18
C THR A 4 -10.41 13.73 -20.18
N LEU A 5 -11.46 14.51 -20.47
CA LEU A 5 -12.80 13.97 -20.65
C LEU A 5 -12.87 13.00 -21.85
N GLU A 6 -12.07 13.25 -22.88
CA GLU A 6 -11.95 12.39 -24.05
C GLU A 6 -11.35 11.02 -23.67
N ASP A 7 -10.25 11.02 -22.90
CA ASP A 7 -9.66 9.79 -22.36
C ASP A 7 -10.68 9.00 -21.54
N ALA A 8 -11.54 9.71 -20.78
CA ALA A 8 -12.52 9.05 -19.95
C ALA A 8 -13.67 8.42 -20.76
N GLN A 9 -14.13 9.11 -21.79
CA GLN A 9 -15.20 8.63 -22.67
C GLN A 9 -14.77 7.46 -23.56
N ALA A 10 -13.47 7.37 -23.88
CA ALA A 10 -12.91 6.26 -24.65
C ALA A 10 -12.92 4.90 -23.91
N ALA A 11 -13.06 4.89 -22.59
CA ALA A 11 -13.05 3.66 -21.80
C ALA A 11 -14.32 2.80 -22.02
N THR A 12 -14.15 1.49 -22.18
CA THR A 12 -15.26 0.56 -22.47
C THR A 12 -15.94 -0.04 -21.23
N THR A 13 -15.42 0.23 -20.03
CA THR A 13 -15.93 -0.19 -18.71
C THR A 13 -16.12 1.04 -17.79
N PRO A 14 -16.61 0.90 -16.53
CA PRO A 14 -17.85 1.46 -15.91
C PRO A 14 -18.08 3.01 -16.05
N ALA A 15 -18.78 3.68 -15.11
CA ALA A 15 -19.08 5.13 -15.16
C ALA A 15 -17.85 6.07 -15.16
N TYR A 16 -16.65 5.53 -14.92
CA TYR A 16 -15.38 6.24 -14.88
C TYR A 16 -14.44 5.80 -15.99
N GLY A 17 -13.61 6.73 -16.43
CA GLY A 17 -12.71 6.56 -17.56
C GLY A 17 -11.43 5.79 -17.30
N GLN A 18 -10.97 5.78 -16.04
CA GLN A 18 -9.67 5.27 -15.66
C GLN A 18 -9.78 4.59 -14.29
N ALA A 19 -8.93 3.60 -14.07
CA ALA A 19 -8.71 3.04 -12.74
C ALA A 19 -7.98 4.05 -11.85
N TRP A 20 -8.01 3.83 -10.53
CA TRP A 20 -7.17 4.55 -9.60
C TRP A 20 -5.71 4.17 -9.82
N GLN A 21 -4.84 5.16 -10.03
CA GLN A 21 -3.40 4.92 -10.12
C GLN A 21 -2.72 5.47 -8.87
N TYR A 22 -1.79 4.68 -8.36
CA TYR A 22 -1.15 4.97 -7.09
C TYR A 22 0.21 4.30 -6.99
N LYS A 23 0.98 4.71 -5.99
CA LYS A 23 2.19 4.00 -5.58
C LYS A 23 2.19 3.79 -4.08
N VAL A 24 2.83 2.72 -3.65
CA VAL A 24 3.06 2.39 -2.25
C VAL A 24 4.55 2.42 -1.98
N GLU A 25 4.94 3.21 -0.98
CA GLU A 25 6.32 3.43 -0.61
C GLU A 25 6.55 3.13 0.87
N GLY A 26 7.75 2.63 1.21
CA GLY A 26 8.15 2.25 2.55
C GLY A 26 9.32 3.09 3.05
N SER A 27 9.34 3.41 4.34
CA SER A 27 10.44 4.16 4.96
C SER A 27 10.69 3.74 6.42
N ASN A 28 11.93 3.87 6.87
CA ASN A 28 12.30 3.78 8.29
C ASN A 28 12.50 5.15 8.95
N ASP A 29 12.71 6.21 8.17
CA ASP A 29 13.15 7.53 8.65
C ASP A 29 12.20 8.67 8.25
N LYS A 30 11.17 8.39 7.43
CA LYS A 30 10.26 9.34 6.77
C LYS A 30 10.91 10.26 5.72
N SER A 31 12.21 10.17 5.47
CA SER A 31 12.94 10.96 4.47
C SER A 31 13.30 10.17 3.23
N SER A 32 13.76 8.93 3.40
CA SER A 32 14.15 8.01 2.33
C SER A 32 13.01 7.02 2.11
N TRP A 33 12.57 6.87 0.85
CA TRP A 33 11.38 6.09 0.51
C TRP A 33 11.70 5.09 -0.59
N ASP A 34 11.54 3.81 -0.27
CA ASP A 34 11.66 2.71 -1.24
C ASP A 34 10.31 2.49 -1.94
N MET A 35 10.35 2.21 -3.25
CA MET A 35 9.16 1.91 -4.05
C MET A 35 8.73 0.45 -3.82
N LEU A 36 7.79 0.21 -2.91
CA LEU A 36 7.34 -1.14 -2.58
C LEU A 36 6.43 -1.72 -3.67
N TRP A 37 5.52 -0.88 -4.21
CA TRP A 37 4.61 -1.26 -5.28
C TRP A 37 4.29 -0.07 -6.16
N ASP A 38 4.70 -0.15 -7.42
CA ASP A 38 4.36 0.84 -8.45
C ASP A 38 3.10 0.40 -9.19
N ASN A 39 2.00 1.14 -8.99
CA ASN A 39 0.74 0.97 -9.71
C ASN A 39 0.36 2.28 -10.45
N THR A 40 1.37 3.02 -10.89
CA THR A 40 1.17 4.31 -11.59
C THR A 40 0.58 4.15 -12.99
N ALA A 41 0.64 2.94 -13.56
CA ALA A 41 0.02 2.60 -14.85
C ALA A 41 -1.19 1.66 -14.69
N ASN A 42 -1.84 1.65 -13.53
CA ASN A 42 -2.97 0.75 -13.25
C ASN A 42 -4.12 0.91 -14.26
N THR A 43 -4.66 -0.23 -14.69
CA THR A 43 -5.87 -0.30 -15.53
C THR A 43 -6.96 -1.18 -14.90
N ASP A 44 -6.73 -1.72 -13.70
CA ASP A 44 -7.68 -2.59 -13.01
C ASP A 44 -8.72 -1.77 -12.22
N PHE A 45 -10.00 -1.97 -12.54
CA PHE A 45 -11.14 -1.31 -11.90
C PHE A 45 -11.71 -2.08 -10.69
N SER A 46 -11.06 -3.17 -10.28
CA SER A 46 -11.47 -3.97 -9.14
C SER A 46 -11.50 -3.14 -7.86
N LYS A 47 -12.54 -3.37 -7.05
CA LYS A 47 -12.73 -2.67 -5.76
C LYS A 47 -11.65 -3.02 -4.74
N GLU A 48 -11.11 -4.23 -4.83
CA GLU A 48 -10.04 -4.76 -4.00
C GLU A 48 -8.83 -5.03 -4.91
N GLN A 49 -7.65 -4.58 -4.47
CA GLN A 49 -6.39 -4.80 -5.20
C GLN A 49 -5.37 -5.42 -4.26
N TYR A 50 -4.68 -6.45 -4.75
CA TYR A 50 -3.65 -7.16 -4.02
C TYR A 50 -2.34 -7.05 -4.79
N GLY A 51 -1.26 -6.72 -4.08
CA GLY A 51 0.06 -6.57 -4.67
C GLY A 51 1.11 -7.26 -3.82
N LYS A 52 2.28 -7.45 -4.42
CA LYS A 52 3.47 -7.95 -3.74
C LYS A 52 4.52 -6.86 -3.73
N ILE A 53 5.24 -6.77 -2.62
CA ILE A 53 6.42 -5.91 -2.52
C ILE A 53 7.48 -6.47 -3.49
N ALA A 54 8.20 -5.59 -4.19
CA ALA A 54 9.31 -6.00 -5.05
C ALA A 54 10.34 -6.82 -4.26
N ALA A 55 10.90 -7.86 -4.89
CA ALA A 55 11.75 -8.83 -4.20
C ALA A 55 12.99 -8.20 -3.55
N GLU A 56 13.53 -7.14 -4.15
CA GLU A 56 14.66 -6.38 -3.60
C GLU A 56 14.37 -5.71 -2.24
N TYR A 57 13.10 -5.48 -1.93
CA TYR A 57 12.66 -4.84 -0.67
C TYR A 57 12.01 -5.84 0.31
N ALA A 58 11.87 -7.11 -0.05
CA ALA A 58 11.12 -8.10 0.72
C ALA A 58 11.68 -8.34 2.14
N ASN A 59 13.00 -8.18 2.32
CA ASN A 59 13.67 -8.37 3.61
C ASN A 59 13.93 -7.07 4.37
N ASN A 60 13.49 -5.93 3.82
CA ASN A 60 13.68 -4.64 4.48
C ASN A 60 12.62 -4.45 5.57
N LYS A 61 13.02 -3.79 6.66
CA LYS A 61 12.09 -3.34 7.70
C LYS A 61 11.58 -1.96 7.33
N TYR A 62 10.31 -1.68 7.59
CA TYR A 62 9.70 -0.38 7.35
C TYR A 62 8.82 0.00 8.54
N GLN A 63 9.03 1.20 9.10
CA GLN A 63 8.18 1.76 10.15
C GLN A 63 7.02 2.59 9.59
N TYR A 64 7.16 3.08 8.36
CA TYR A 64 6.20 3.97 7.72
C TYR A 64 5.86 3.46 6.33
N VAL A 65 4.57 3.53 6.01
CA VAL A 65 4.03 3.26 4.67
C VAL A 65 3.35 4.53 4.17
N ARG A 66 3.58 4.87 2.90
CA ARG A 66 2.94 5.98 2.21
C ARG A 66 2.22 5.45 0.98
N VAL A 67 0.92 5.73 0.88
CA VAL A 67 0.15 5.55 -0.34
C VAL A 67 0.00 6.91 -1.01
N THR A 68 0.48 7.03 -2.24
CA THR A 68 0.35 8.27 -3.03
C THR A 68 -0.55 7.99 -4.21
N LEU A 69 -1.68 8.69 -4.28
CA LEU A 69 -2.54 8.67 -5.47
C LEU A 69 -1.88 9.53 -6.55
N THR A 70 -1.52 8.90 -7.66
CA THR A 70 -0.87 9.59 -8.79
C THR A 70 -1.87 9.97 -9.87
N GLN A 71 -3.00 9.26 -9.92
CA GLN A 71 -4.11 9.60 -10.81
C GLN A 71 -5.47 9.32 -10.17
N LEU A 72 -6.33 10.34 -10.18
CA LEU A 72 -7.75 10.23 -9.82
C LEU A 72 -8.57 9.92 -11.08
N PRO A 73 -9.51 8.97 -11.02
CA PRO A 73 -10.45 8.72 -12.11
C PRO A 73 -11.29 9.95 -12.47
N LEU A 74 -11.61 10.12 -13.75
CA LEU A 74 -12.57 11.11 -14.22
C LEU A 74 -13.90 10.45 -14.58
N HIS A 75 -15.01 11.09 -14.22
CA HIS A 75 -16.36 10.61 -14.60
C HIS A 75 -16.61 10.90 -16.09
N LYS A 76 -17.24 9.98 -16.82
CA LYS A 76 -17.42 10.12 -18.29
C LYS A 76 -18.28 11.31 -18.69
N GLU A 77 -19.19 11.71 -17.81
CA GLU A 77 -20.15 12.79 -18.05
C GLU A 77 -19.75 14.12 -17.38
N SER A 78 -18.64 14.16 -16.63
CA SER A 78 -18.26 15.35 -15.85
C SER A 78 -16.76 15.59 -15.86
N ARG A 79 -16.39 16.86 -15.98
CA ARG A 79 -15.00 17.32 -15.83
C ARG A 79 -14.55 17.44 -14.37
N VAL A 80 -15.43 17.14 -13.42
CA VAL A 80 -15.12 17.19 -11.99
C VAL A 80 -14.39 15.91 -11.60
N ALA A 81 -13.13 16.06 -11.18
CA ALA A 81 -12.37 14.97 -10.59
C ALA A 81 -13.04 14.48 -9.30
N VAL A 82 -13.02 13.17 -9.06
CA VAL A 82 -13.55 12.59 -7.82
C VAL A 82 -12.68 12.95 -6.62
N TRP A 83 -13.29 13.01 -5.44
CA TRP A 83 -12.54 13.08 -4.19
C TRP A 83 -11.91 11.72 -3.88
N PRO A 84 -10.63 11.69 -3.46
CA PRO A 84 -9.99 10.45 -3.08
C PRO A 84 -10.61 9.86 -1.81
N ALA A 85 -10.85 8.55 -1.83
CA ALA A 85 -11.26 7.78 -0.67
C ALA A 85 -10.57 6.42 -0.70
N ILE A 86 -10.08 5.97 0.45
CA ILE A 86 -9.53 4.63 0.65
C ILE A 86 -10.37 3.98 1.75
N GLY A 87 -11.06 2.88 1.40
CA GLY A 87 -11.92 2.17 2.36
C GLY A 87 -11.12 1.42 3.42
N GLU A 88 -10.05 0.74 3.02
CA GLU A 88 -9.21 -0.05 3.92
C GLU A 88 -7.77 -0.16 3.36
N VAL A 89 -6.78 -0.26 4.24
CA VAL A 89 -5.40 -0.61 3.88
C VAL A 89 -4.93 -1.75 4.79
N LYS A 90 -4.51 -2.86 4.19
CA LYS A 90 -3.90 -3.99 4.91
C LYS A 90 -2.43 -4.09 4.49
N VAL A 91 -1.53 -4.02 5.47
CA VAL A 91 -0.09 -4.24 5.26
C VAL A 91 0.26 -5.54 5.95
N LEU A 92 0.78 -6.49 5.17
CA LEU A 92 1.19 -7.80 5.65
C LEU A 92 2.72 -7.87 5.64
N GLY A 93 3.29 -8.36 6.73
CA GLY A 93 4.72 -8.57 6.87
C GLY A 93 4.98 -9.76 7.79
N GLU A 94 6.22 -10.22 7.82
CA GLU A 94 6.65 -11.25 8.76
C GLU A 94 7.06 -10.60 10.09
N GLU A 95 6.67 -11.24 11.20
CA GLU A 95 7.10 -10.79 12.52
C GLU A 95 8.60 -11.04 12.66
N VAL A 96 9.37 -9.98 12.92
CA VAL A 96 10.79 -10.13 13.23
C VAL A 96 10.93 -10.57 14.67
N ILE A 97 10.92 -11.88 14.90
CA ILE A 97 11.28 -12.46 16.19
C ILE A 97 12.76 -12.17 16.40
N ASN A 98 13.10 -11.40 17.44
CA ASN A 98 14.49 -11.12 17.78
C ASN A 98 15.16 -12.43 18.22
N PRO A 99 16.28 -12.89 17.61
CA PRO A 99 16.91 -14.16 17.99
C PRO A 99 17.35 -14.22 19.47
N GLU A 100 17.54 -13.06 20.10
CA GLU A 100 17.85 -12.94 21.53
C GLU A 100 16.63 -13.18 22.46
N GLU A 101 15.40 -13.01 21.96
CA GLU A 101 14.16 -13.28 22.70
C GLU A 101 13.81 -14.78 22.64
N GLU A 102 14.17 -15.49 21.58
CA GLU A 102 13.97 -16.95 21.45
C GLU A 102 14.76 -17.78 22.47
N ASN A 103 15.90 -17.27 22.97
CA ASN A 103 16.79 -18.00 23.89
C ASN A 103 16.66 -17.60 25.37
N LYS A 104 15.71 -16.74 25.75
CA LYS A 104 15.48 -16.43 27.17
C LYS A 104 14.74 -17.59 27.84
N ILE A 105 15.48 -18.51 28.43
CA ILE A 105 14.94 -19.46 29.43
C ILE A 105 14.47 -18.63 30.63
N VAL A 106 13.16 -18.46 30.78
CA VAL A 106 12.56 -17.83 31.96
C VAL A 106 12.65 -18.81 33.14
N LEU A 107 13.72 -18.73 33.92
CA LEU A 107 13.84 -19.44 35.20
C LEU A 107 13.02 -18.71 36.27
N THR A 108 11.72 -19.01 36.34
CA THR A 108 10.90 -18.55 37.45
C THR A 108 11.27 -19.33 38.71
N ARG A 109 12.08 -18.72 39.59
CA ARG A 109 12.44 -19.29 40.89
C ARG A 109 11.19 -19.39 41.76
N LYS A 110 10.64 -20.59 41.98
CA LYS A 110 9.68 -20.81 43.07
C LYS A 110 10.40 -20.57 44.40
N ARG A 111 10.05 -19.51 45.12
CA ARG A 111 10.38 -19.40 46.55
C ARG A 111 9.52 -20.40 47.30
N THR A 112 10.15 -21.41 47.88
CA THR A 112 9.52 -22.25 48.90
C THR A 112 9.69 -21.51 50.22
N GLU A 113 8.60 -20.92 50.72
CA GLU A 113 8.56 -20.37 52.08
C GLU A 113 8.58 -21.55 53.07
N HIS A 114 9.43 -21.47 54.09
CA HIS A 114 9.55 -22.43 55.20
C HIS A 114 8.61 -22.04 56.34
#